data_AF-A0A1X0QQJ2-F1
#
_entry.id   AF-A0A1X0QQJ2-F1
#
_cell.length_a   1.000
_cell.length_b   1.000
_cell.length_c   1.000
_cell.angle_alpha   90.00
_cell.angle_beta   90.00
_cell.angle_gamma   90.00
#
_symmetry.space_group_name_H-M   'P 1'
#
loop_
_entity.id
_entity.type
_entity.pdbx_description
1 polymer ?
#
loop_
_entity_poly.entity_id
_entity_poly.type
_entity_poly.pdbx_seq_one_letter_code
_entity_poly.pdbx_strand_id
1 'polypeptide(L)'
;MMGTVMNPLFDPQVESMLCTILFFISFLFTLFILFLIFLTIRIDELVLWPWRVVWIPLWIIDIITFYHLVRFIISSQKEQGKDEKMQEEDEAGKKKRFEKQAKVVQRGVWIINFALLLLFQIFIVLKLDQVLSSWTACQVFIPYFVFEGIQLIHITMNSIIGYVAIVSVQEQKQIPYYLFQQYWLSILRLCALTLIALRIDEIIHCSWAIVFIPFYLVGLKYGLELIYRYYRYSRLPQPEIAHQGKITVMFGMILFVIICVLVYALVGLVARRLDGYVFVRMSHVFVPLFIIFSFLLCCSGCCLPCLLKASVMPDLEEVDGDQVIIDSNRRITAS
;
A
#
# COMPACT_ATOMS: atom_id res chain seq x y z
N MET A 1 36.72 8.27 2.80
CA MET A 1 35.79 8.83 3.80
C MET A 1 34.35 8.71 3.30
N MET A 2 33.82 7.49 3.23
CA MET A 2 32.38 7.23 3.22
C MET A 2 32.08 6.65 4.59
N GLY A 3 31.78 7.50 5.57
CA GLY A 3 31.20 7.05 6.83
C GLY A 3 29.87 6.39 6.48
N THR A 4 29.87 5.06 6.49
CA THR A 4 28.77 4.21 6.08
C THR A 4 27.55 4.51 6.94
N VAL A 5 26.58 5.20 6.34
CA VAL A 5 25.23 5.45 6.89
C VAL A 5 24.46 4.15 7.17
N MET A 6 25.07 2.99 6.88
CA MET A 6 24.50 1.66 7.15
C MET A 6 24.81 1.10 8.54
N ASN A 7 25.73 1.70 9.31
CA ASN A 7 26.07 1.17 10.63
C ASN A 7 24.87 1.02 11.62
N PRO A 8 23.86 1.94 11.67
CA PRO A 8 22.70 1.74 12.53
C PRO A 8 21.66 0.74 11.97
N LEU A 9 21.79 0.32 10.71
CA LEU A 9 20.88 -0.62 10.07
C LEU A 9 21.24 -2.09 10.39
N PHE A 10 22.46 -2.33 10.89
CA PHE A 10 22.99 -3.64 11.25
C PHE A 10 23.05 -3.88 12.77
N ASP A 11 22.31 -3.11 13.56
CA ASP A 11 22.07 -3.48 14.95
C ASP A 11 21.29 -4.82 14.97
N PRO A 12 21.76 -5.85 15.70
CA PRO A 12 21.06 -7.15 15.79
C PRO A 12 19.59 -7.01 16.19
N GLN A 13 19.23 -5.96 16.94
CA GLN A 13 17.84 -5.66 17.26
C GLN A 13 17.05 -5.25 16.01
N VAL A 14 17.59 -4.36 15.18
CA VAL A 14 16.95 -3.88 13.94
C VAL A 14 16.81 -5.03 12.94
N GLU A 15 17.84 -5.87 12.81
CA GLU A 15 17.79 -7.06 11.95
C GLU A 15 16.65 -8.01 12.35
N SER A 16 16.52 -8.31 13.65
CA SER A 16 15.45 -9.18 14.15
C SER A 16 14.05 -8.59 13.90
N MET A 17 13.90 -7.26 14.01
CA MET A 17 12.65 -6.56 13.69
C MET A 17 12.34 -6.63 12.20
N LEU A 18 13.33 -6.39 11.32
CA LEU A 18 13.16 -6.49 9.87
C LEU A 18 12.77 -7.91 9.45
N CYS A 19 13.45 -8.94 9.95
CA CYS A 19 13.10 -10.34 9.69
C CYS A 19 11.66 -10.65 10.11
N THR A 20 11.22 -10.15 11.27
CA THR A 20 9.84 -10.34 11.75
C THR A 20 8.82 -9.65 10.83
N ILE A 21 9.12 -8.44 10.37
CA ILE A 21 8.27 -7.69 9.43
C ILE A 21 8.19 -8.41 8.07
N LEU A 22 9.32 -8.87 7.55
CA LEU A 22 9.38 -9.60 6.28
C LEU A 22 8.61 -10.92 6.33
N PHE A 23 8.72 -11.66 7.44
CA PHE A 23 7.95 -12.88 7.68
C PHE A 23 6.45 -12.57 7.73
N PHE A 24 6.05 -11.53 8.45
CA PHE A 24 4.66 -11.09 8.53
C PHE A 24 4.10 -10.68 7.16
N ILE A 25 4.86 -9.92 6.37
CA ILE A 25 4.49 -9.56 4.99
C ILE A 25 4.34 -10.81 4.12
N SER A 26 5.26 -11.77 4.21
CA SER A 26 5.20 -13.03 3.47
C SER A 26 3.97 -13.87 3.83
N PHE A 27 3.58 -13.86 5.12
CA PHE A 27 2.36 -14.48 5.61
C PHE A 27 1.11 -13.82 5.02
N LEU A 28 1.05 -12.47 4.99
CA LEU A 28 -0.07 -11.76 4.36
C LEU A 28 -0.18 -12.04 2.86
N PHE A 29 0.94 -12.11 2.12
CA PHE A 29 0.91 -12.48 0.71
C PHE A 29 0.44 -13.92 0.49
N THR A 30 0.84 -14.84 1.37
CA THR A 30 0.34 -16.22 1.34
C THR A 30 -1.18 -16.27 1.50
N LEU A 31 -1.74 -15.53 2.46
CA LEU A 31 -3.20 -15.44 2.63
C LEU A 31 -3.89 -14.84 1.40
N PHE A 32 -3.30 -13.81 0.77
CA PHE A 32 -3.85 -13.21 -0.44
C PHE A 32 -3.83 -14.18 -1.63
N ILE A 33 -2.74 -14.93 -1.81
CA ILE A 33 -2.65 -15.99 -2.83
C ILE A 33 -3.71 -17.07 -2.58
N LEU A 34 -3.88 -17.51 -1.34
CA LEU A 34 -4.92 -18.49 -0.97
C LEU A 34 -6.32 -17.97 -1.28
N PHE A 35 -6.60 -16.70 -1.00
CA PHE A 35 -7.87 -16.08 -1.39
C PHE A 35 -8.09 -16.14 -2.91
N LEU A 36 -7.10 -15.76 -3.71
CA LEU A 36 -7.22 -15.83 -5.17
C LEU A 36 -7.45 -17.26 -5.66
N ILE A 37 -6.79 -18.26 -5.06
CA ILE A 37 -7.01 -19.68 -5.38
C ILE A 37 -8.44 -20.10 -5.05
N PHE A 38 -8.96 -19.76 -3.87
CA PHE A 38 -10.34 -20.10 -3.52
C PHE A 38 -11.34 -19.39 -4.44
N LEU A 39 -11.06 -18.14 -4.82
CA LEU A 39 -11.88 -17.37 -5.75
C LEU A 39 -11.90 -18.03 -7.14
N THR A 40 -10.75 -18.47 -7.67
CA THR A 40 -10.69 -19.13 -8.99
C THR A 40 -11.47 -20.44 -9.00
N ILE A 41 -11.23 -21.29 -8.01
CA ILE A 41 -11.88 -22.60 -7.87
C ILE A 41 -13.39 -22.44 -7.75
N ARG A 42 -13.84 -21.41 -7.00
CA ARG A 42 -15.27 -21.14 -6.83
C ARG A 42 -15.92 -20.62 -8.10
N ILE A 43 -15.31 -19.64 -8.77
CA ILE A 43 -15.91 -19.04 -9.98
C ILE A 43 -15.92 -20.04 -11.15
N ASP A 44 -14.92 -20.92 -11.25
CA ASP A 44 -14.90 -21.99 -12.24
C ASP A 44 -15.83 -23.17 -11.86
N GLU A 45 -16.68 -23.01 -10.83
CA GLU A 45 -17.68 -23.98 -10.35
C GLU A 45 -17.12 -25.37 -9.99
N LEU A 46 -15.81 -25.48 -9.76
CA LEU A 46 -15.17 -26.73 -9.35
C LEU A 46 -15.62 -27.17 -7.96
N VAL A 47 -16.04 -26.21 -7.14
CA VAL A 47 -16.49 -26.45 -5.77
C VAL A 47 -17.72 -25.61 -5.42
N LEU A 48 -18.66 -26.22 -4.68
CA LEU A 48 -19.95 -25.66 -4.28
C LEU A 48 -19.93 -24.94 -2.92
N TRP A 49 -18.77 -24.42 -2.48
CA TRP A 49 -18.66 -23.74 -1.20
C TRP A 49 -19.46 -22.43 -1.15
N PRO A 50 -20.08 -22.07 -0.01
CA PRO A 50 -20.67 -20.75 0.15
C PRO A 50 -19.59 -19.66 0.04
N TRP A 51 -19.93 -18.47 -0.44
CA TRP A 51 -18.94 -17.40 -0.65
C TRP A 51 -18.25 -16.99 0.65
N ARG A 52 -18.93 -17.08 1.79
CA ARG A 52 -18.34 -16.85 3.12
C ARG A 52 -17.07 -17.68 3.37
N VAL A 53 -17.03 -18.93 2.89
CA VAL A 53 -15.88 -19.84 3.05
C VAL A 53 -14.73 -19.42 2.14
N VAL A 54 -15.04 -19.02 0.90
CA VAL A 54 -14.04 -18.53 -0.07
C VAL A 54 -13.30 -17.30 0.45
N TRP A 55 -13.98 -16.46 1.22
CA TRP A 55 -13.42 -15.23 1.79
C TRP A 55 -12.67 -15.43 3.12
N ILE A 56 -12.56 -16.65 3.66
CA ILE A 56 -11.82 -16.94 4.92
C ILE A 56 -10.42 -16.32 4.98
N PRO A 57 -9.56 -16.45 3.95
CA PRO A 57 -8.23 -15.86 4.03
C PRO A 57 -8.26 -14.33 4.17
N LEU A 58 -9.23 -13.64 3.56
CA LEU A 58 -9.42 -12.20 3.74
C LEU A 58 -9.97 -11.86 5.13
N TRP A 59 -10.91 -12.63 5.67
CA TRP A 59 -11.39 -12.44 7.05
C TRP A 59 -10.25 -12.53 8.08
N ILE A 60 -9.28 -13.42 7.85
CA ILE A 60 -8.07 -13.52 8.69
C ILE A 60 -7.24 -12.23 8.58
N ILE A 61 -7.06 -11.68 7.38
CA ILE A 61 -6.36 -10.39 7.19
C ILE A 61 -7.11 -9.28 7.92
N ASP A 62 -8.44 -9.21 7.82
CA ASP A 62 -9.26 -8.20 8.49
C ASP A 62 -9.12 -8.28 10.02
N ILE A 63 -9.13 -9.48 10.59
CA ILE A 63 -8.93 -9.69 12.03
C ILE A 63 -7.54 -9.21 12.46
N ILE A 64 -6.50 -9.53 11.68
CA ILE A 64 -5.13 -9.08 11.95
C ILE A 64 -5.04 -7.56 11.87
N THR A 65 -5.58 -6.95 10.81
CA THR A 65 -5.61 -5.49 10.65
C THR A 65 -6.38 -4.81 11.78
N PHE A 66 -7.53 -5.36 12.17
CA PHE A 66 -8.31 -4.88 13.30
C PHE A 66 -7.51 -4.95 14.61
N TYR A 67 -6.84 -6.08 14.88
CA TYR A 67 -5.99 -6.24 16.06
C TYR A 67 -4.87 -5.18 16.10
N HIS A 68 -4.18 -4.96 14.98
CA HIS A 68 -3.15 -3.92 14.88
C HIS A 68 -3.72 -2.51 15.07
N LEU A 69 -4.89 -2.22 14.50
CA LEU A 69 -5.57 -0.94 14.66
C LEU A 69 -5.94 -0.68 16.12
N VAL A 70 -6.54 -1.66 16.80
CA VAL A 70 -6.90 -1.56 18.22
C VAL A 70 -5.64 -1.39 19.08
N ARG A 71 -4.59 -2.18 18.84
CA ARG A 71 -3.32 -2.05 19.56
C ARG A 71 -2.69 -0.67 19.36
N PHE A 72 -2.70 -0.15 18.14
CA PHE A 72 -2.20 1.18 17.81
C PHE A 72 -2.96 2.27 18.59
N ILE A 73 -4.29 2.16 18.67
CA ILE A 73 -5.14 3.11 19.41
C ILE A 73 -4.82 3.06 20.92
N ILE A 74 -4.73 1.87 21.50
CA ILE A 74 -4.44 1.68 22.93
C ILE A 74 -3.05 2.21 23.27
N SER A 75 -2.04 1.89 22.45
CA SER A 75 -0.67 2.37 22.67
C SER A 75 -0.59 3.88 22.66
N SER A 76 -1.27 4.51 21.70
CA SER A 76 -1.25 5.96 21.53
C SER A 76 -2.05 6.70 22.60
N GLN A 77 -3.01 6.05 23.28
CA GLN A 77 -3.65 6.60 24.49
C GLN A 77 -2.71 6.58 25.71
N LYS A 78 -1.91 5.50 25.89
CA LYS A 78 -0.97 5.40 27.01
C LYS A 78 0.12 6.48 26.97
N GLU A 79 0.59 6.82 25.79
CA GLU A 79 1.57 7.92 25.60
C GLU A 79 0.97 9.27 25.99
N GLN A 80 -0.27 9.56 25.54
CA GLN A 80 -0.94 10.83 25.85
C GLN A 80 -1.15 11.07 27.34
N GLY A 81 -1.48 10.03 28.12
CA GLY A 81 -1.68 10.15 29.57
C GLY A 81 -0.39 10.39 30.36
N LYS A 82 0.79 10.10 29.80
CA LYS A 82 2.08 10.42 30.44
C LYS A 82 2.46 11.88 30.25
N ASP A 83 2.22 12.42 29.06
CA ASP A 83 2.54 13.82 28.73
C ASP A 83 1.67 14.83 29.51
N GLU A 84 0.46 14.43 29.92
CA GLU A 84 -0.48 15.29 30.66
C GLU A 84 -0.06 15.62 32.07
N LYS A 85 0.71 14.73 32.72
CA LYS A 85 1.15 14.96 34.11
C LYS A 85 2.34 15.90 34.23
N MET A 86 2.95 16.31 33.13
CA MET A 86 4.23 17.03 33.14
C MET A 86 4.13 18.51 32.75
N GLN A 87 2.98 19.00 32.27
CA GLN A 87 2.89 20.34 31.67
C GLN A 87 1.56 21.04 31.96
N GLU A 88 1.51 21.72 33.11
CA GLU A 88 0.63 22.86 33.33
C GLU A 88 1.47 24.14 33.27
N GLU A 89 0.88 25.21 32.70
CA GLU A 89 1.39 26.59 32.60
C GLU A 89 2.30 26.92 31.38
N ASP A 90 1.71 27.12 30.19
CA ASP A 90 2.18 28.10 29.17
C ASP A 90 1.27 28.13 27.91
N GLU A 91 1.37 29.18 27.08
CA GLU A 91 0.67 29.30 25.78
C GLU A 91 0.93 28.13 24.82
N ALA A 92 2.05 27.43 24.99
CA ALA A 92 2.35 26.15 24.34
C ALA A 92 1.26 25.08 24.60
N GLY A 93 0.53 25.18 25.71
CA GLY A 93 -0.58 24.30 26.07
C GLY A 93 -1.77 24.39 25.11
N LYS A 94 -2.08 25.56 24.55
CA LYS A 94 -3.19 25.72 23.59
C LYS A 94 -2.90 24.97 22.30
N LYS A 95 -1.70 25.14 21.72
CA LYS A 95 -1.28 24.44 20.50
C LYS A 95 -1.28 22.91 20.71
N LYS A 96 -0.76 22.45 21.85
CA LYS A 96 -0.76 21.01 22.21
C LYS A 96 -2.16 20.43 22.37
N ARG A 97 -3.14 21.18 22.88
CA ARG A 97 -4.55 20.73 22.95
C ARG A 97 -5.15 20.49 21.56
N PHE A 98 -4.88 21.37 20.59
CA PHE A 98 -5.34 21.16 19.20
C PHE A 98 -4.70 19.94 18.55
N GLU A 99 -3.39 19.72 18.75
CA GLU A 99 -2.70 18.53 18.22
C GLU A 99 -3.25 17.23 18.82
N LYS A 100 -3.58 17.23 20.12
CA LYS A 100 -4.23 16.08 20.77
C LYS A 100 -5.60 15.79 20.17
N GLN A 101 -6.43 16.82 19.99
CA GLN A 101 -7.74 16.67 19.37
C GLN A 101 -7.64 16.15 17.94
N ALA A 102 -6.71 16.68 17.14
CA ALA A 102 -6.46 16.22 15.78
C ALA A 102 -6.07 14.73 15.73
N LYS A 103 -5.19 14.27 16.64
CA LYS A 103 -4.82 12.84 16.75
C LYS A 103 -6.02 11.96 17.10
N VAL A 104 -6.91 12.40 17.99
CA VAL A 104 -8.13 11.64 18.35
C VAL A 104 -9.08 11.56 17.16
N VAL A 105 -9.32 12.68 16.46
CA VAL A 105 -10.16 12.70 15.26
C VAL A 105 -9.57 11.80 14.17
N GLN A 106 -8.26 11.86 13.93
CA GLN A 106 -7.58 11.00 12.97
C GLN A 106 -7.77 9.52 13.31
N ARG A 107 -7.63 9.12 14.58
CA ARG A 107 -7.90 7.73 15.01
C ARG A 107 -9.35 7.32 14.76
N GLY A 108 -10.31 8.20 15.08
CA GLY A 108 -11.72 7.97 14.80
C GLY A 108 -11.99 7.74 13.32
N VAL A 109 -11.41 8.57 12.45
CA VAL A 109 -11.50 8.43 10.99
C VAL A 109 -10.93 7.09 10.52
N TRP A 110 -9.81 6.62 11.08
CA TRP A 110 -9.24 5.32 10.73
C TRP A 110 -10.16 4.15 11.12
N ILE A 111 -10.78 4.19 12.29
CA ILE A 111 -11.76 3.17 12.72
C ILE A 111 -12.99 3.17 11.82
N ILE A 112 -13.55 4.35 11.54
CA ILE A 112 -14.72 4.49 10.66
C ILE A 112 -14.39 3.96 9.26
N ASN A 113 -13.22 4.31 8.71
CA ASN A 113 -12.78 3.83 7.41
C ASN A 113 -12.63 2.30 7.37
N PHE A 114 -12.02 1.71 8.40
CA PHE A 114 -11.91 0.25 8.50
C PHE A 114 -13.29 -0.41 8.57
N ALA A 115 -14.19 0.12 9.40
CA ALA A 115 -15.55 -0.39 9.53
C ALA A 115 -16.34 -0.30 8.21
N LEU A 116 -16.21 0.81 7.47
CA LEU A 116 -16.85 0.99 6.15
C LEU A 116 -16.34 -0.03 5.11
N LEU A 117 -15.03 -0.26 5.07
CA LEU A 117 -14.43 -1.27 4.17
C LEU A 117 -14.86 -2.69 4.55
N LEU A 118 -14.92 -3.01 5.85
CA LEU A 118 -15.41 -4.30 6.34
C LEU A 118 -16.90 -4.50 5.99
N LEU A 119 -17.73 -3.47 6.16
CA LEU A 119 -19.14 -3.51 5.77
C LEU A 119 -19.30 -3.71 4.26
N PHE A 120 -18.50 -3.03 3.45
CA PHE A 120 -18.49 -3.21 2.00
C PHE A 120 -18.16 -4.67 1.62
N GLN A 121 -17.12 -5.25 2.23
CA GLN A 121 -16.74 -6.64 2.02
C GLN A 121 -17.87 -7.61 2.43
N ILE A 122 -18.49 -7.40 3.58
CA ILE A 122 -19.65 -8.19 4.03
C ILE A 122 -20.80 -8.09 3.03
N PHE A 123 -21.13 -6.89 2.54
CA PHE A 123 -22.21 -6.72 1.58
C PHE A 123 -21.93 -7.39 0.24
N ILE A 124 -20.68 -7.38 -0.25
CA ILE A 124 -20.28 -8.16 -1.43
C ILE A 124 -20.53 -9.64 -1.20
N VAL A 125 -20.08 -10.20 -0.08
CA VAL A 125 -20.26 -11.62 0.24
C VAL A 125 -21.74 -11.99 0.35
N LEU A 126 -22.55 -11.17 1.01
CA LEU A 126 -24.00 -11.39 1.13
C LEU A 126 -24.72 -11.28 -0.22
N LYS A 127 -24.27 -10.38 -1.10
CA LYS A 127 -24.81 -10.25 -2.46
C LYS A 127 -24.46 -11.47 -3.30
N LEU A 128 -23.21 -11.96 -3.22
CA LEU A 128 -22.74 -13.15 -3.92
C LEU A 128 -23.44 -14.43 -3.44
N ASP A 129 -23.76 -14.53 -2.14
CA ASP A 129 -24.57 -15.61 -1.56
C ASP A 129 -26.07 -15.50 -1.88
N GLN A 130 -26.48 -14.53 -2.72
CA GLN A 130 -27.87 -14.27 -3.13
C GLN A 130 -28.84 -13.95 -1.97
N VAL A 131 -28.33 -13.70 -0.76
CA VAL A 131 -29.14 -13.29 0.41
C VAL A 131 -29.76 -11.91 0.18
N LEU A 132 -29.02 -11.02 -0.50
CA LEU A 132 -29.47 -9.66 -0.87
C LEU A 132 -29.91 -9.62 -2.34
N SER A 133 -30.87 -10.46 -2.72
CA SER A 133 -31.33 -10.58 -4.11
C SER A 133 -31.92 -9.27 -4.67
N SER A 134 -32.68 -8.53 -3.86
CA SER A 134 -33.36 -7.29 -4.27
C SER A 134 -32.49 -6.04 -4.33
N TRP A 135 -31.26 -6.08 -3.79
CA TRP A 135 -30.42 -4.89 -3.71
C TRP A 135 -29.70 -4.63 -5.02
N THR A 136 -29.61 -3.38 -5.44
CA THR A 136 -28.79 -2.99 -6.59
C THR A 136 -27.30 -2.98 -6.21
N ALA A 137 -26.41 -3.10 -7.19
CA ALA A 137 -24.98 -2.97 -6.99
C ALA A 137 -24.66 -1.61 -6.37
N CYS A 138 -25.29 -0.53 -6.84
CA CYS A 138 -25.12 0.79 -6.21
C CYS A 138 -25.40 0.78 -4.69
N GLN A 139 -26.41 0.03 -4.21
CA GLN A 139 -26.71 -0.10 -2.78
C GLN A 139 -25.62 -0.87 -2.02
N VAL A 140 -25.11 -1.96 -2.61
CA VAL A 140 -24.00 -2.74 -2.04
C VAL A 140 -22.72 -1.90 -1.90
N PHE A 141 -22.49 -0.96 -2.83
CA PHE A 141 -21.32 -0.08 -2.83
C PHE A 141 -21.45 1.15 -1.92
N ILE A 142 -22.60 1.39 -1.27
CA ILE A 142 -22.82 2.57 -0.38
C ILE A 142 -21.70 2.74 0.65
N PRO A 143 -21.27 1.73 1.43
CA PRO A 143 -20.23 1.93 2.43
C PRO A 143 -18.90 2.40 1.80
N TYR A 144 -18.61 1.92 0.59
CA TYR A 144 -17.44 2.35 -0.17
C TYR A 144 -17.58 3.80 -0.66
N PHE A 145 -18.76 4.20 -1.17
CA PHE A 145 -18.99 5.60 -1.56
C PHE A 145 -18.88 6.57 -0.38
N VAL A 146 -19.35 6.17 0.81
CA VAL A 146 -19.16 6.96 2.04
C VAL A 146 -17.67 7.06 2.39
N PHE A 147 -16.92 5.95 2.29
CA PHE A 147 -15.47 5.94 2.48
C PHE A 147 -14.77 6.90 1.50
N GLU A 148 -15.12 6.86 0.21
CA GLU A 148 -14.61 7.79 -0.81
C GLU A 148 -14.91 9.25 -0.46
N GLY A 149 -16.12 9.53 0.02
CA GLY A 149 -16.52 10.86 0.47
C GLY A 149 -15.66 11.37 1.63
N ILE A 150 -15.40 10.54 2.64
CA ILE A 150 -14.50 10.88 3.76
C ILE A 150 -13.08 11.16 3.25
N GLN A 151 -12.57 10.33 2.35
CA GLN A 151 -11.25 10.51 1.75
C GLN A 151 -11.16 11.80 0.93
N LEU A 152 -12.22 12.13 0.19
CA LEU A 152 -12.29 13.37 -0.59
C LEU A 152 -12.25 14.59 0.34
N ILE A 153 -12.99 14.58 1.46
CA ILE A 153 -12.93 15.65 2.46
C ILE A 153 -11.51 15.81 3.02
N HIS A 154 -10.86 14.70 3.38
CA HIS A 154 -9.48 14.74 3.89
C HIS A 154 -8.50 15.30 2.84
N ILE A 155 -8.65 14.89 1.58
CA ILE A 155 -7.88 15.43 0.46
C ILE A 155 -8.11 16.94 0.32
N THR A 156 -9.36 17.39 0.39
CA THR A 156 -9.72 18.81 0.32
C THR A 156 -9.11 19.62 1.45
N MET A 157 -9.12 19.11 2.69
CA MET A 157 -8.47 19.78 3.82
C MET A 157 -6.97 19.94 3.57
N ASN A 158 -6.29 18.88 3.12
CA ASN A 158 -4.86 18.95 2.80
C ASN A 158 -4.57 19.88 1.61
N SER A 159 -5.45 19.91 0.60
CA SER A 159 -5.34 20.85 -0.51
C SER A 159 -5.48 22.29 -0.07
N ILE A 160 -6.39 22.61 0.85
CA ILE A 160 -6.58 23.97 1.37
C ILE A 160 -5.34 24.42 2.13
N ILE A 161 -4.79 23.55 2.99
CA ILE A 161 -3.54 23.83 3.72
C ILE A 161 -2.39 24.05 2.75
N GLY A 162 -2.23 23.16 1.76
CA GLY A 162 -1.21 23.28 0.72
C GLY A 162 -1.37 24.53 -0.14
N TYR A 163 -2.60 24.91 -0.47
CA TYR A 163 -2.92 26.12 -1.20
C TYR A 163 -2.50 27.37 -0.42
N VAL A 164 -2.86 27.46 0.87
CA VAL A 164 -2.45 28.58 1.73
C VAL A 164 -0.93 28.68 1.82
N ALA A 165 -0.23 27.54 1.94
CA ALA A 165 1.22 27.49 1.94
C ALA A 165 1.82 27.99 0.63
N ILE A 166 1.33 27.55 -0.53
CA ILE A 166 1.84 28.00 -1.85
C ILE A 166 1.58 29.48 -2.07
N VAL A 167 0.41 29.98 -1.70
CA VAL A 167 0.06 31.41 -1.81
C VAL A 167 1.01 32.26 -0.96
N SER A 168 1.42 31.78 0.22
CA SER A 168 2.39 32.49 1.07
C SER A 168 3.79 32.58 0.47
N VAL A 169 4.14 31.67 -0.46
CA VAL A 169 5.45 31.62 -1.15
C VAL A 169 5.41 32.36 -2.50
N GLN A 170 4.30 33.01 -2.86
CA GLN A 170 4.12 33.80 -4.09
C GLN A 170 4.28 33.01 -5.42
N GLU A 171 4.18 31.67 -5.42
CA GLU A 171 4.30 30.83 -6.62
C GLU A 171 2.94 30.48 -7.27
N GLN A 172 2.17 31.49 -7.67
CA GLN A 172 0.77 31.31 -8.12
C GLN A 172 0.60 30.41 -9.35
N LYS A 173 1.62 30.28 -10.21
CA LYS A 173 1.56 29.47 -11.45
C LYS A 173 1.48 27.96 -11.19
N GLN A 174 1.86 27.48 -10.01
CA GLN A 174 1.89 26.04 -9.70
C GLN A 174 0.56 25.50 -9.13
N ILE A 175 -0.36 26.39 -8.73
CA ILE A 175 -1.63 26.04 -8.10
C ILE A 175 -2.48 25.04 -8.91
N PRO A 176 -2.77 25.25 -10.21
CA PRO A 176 -3.62 24.33 -10.95
C PRO A 176 -3.00 22.94 -11.10
N TYR A 177 -1.68 22.87 -11.28
CA TYR A 177 -0.94 21.60 -11.33
C TYR A 177 -1.02 20.85 -9.99
N TYR A 178 -0.84 21.57 -8.87
CA TYR A 178 -0.97 21.00 -7.53
C TYR A 178 -2.37 20.44 -7.26
N LEU A 179 -3.42 21.21 -7.58
CA LEU A 179 -4.80 20.76 -7.43
C LEU A 179 -5.10 19.54 -8.31
N PHE A 180 -4.67 19.57 -9.59
CA PHE A 180 -4.84 18.43 -10.48
C PHE A 180 -4.18 17.17 -9.90
N GLN A 181 -2.92 17.28 -9.45
CA GLN A 181 -2.15 16.17 -8.88
C GLN A 181 -2.81 15.57 -7.64
N GLN A 182 -3.58 16.37 -6.89
CA GLN A 182 -4.23 15.93 -5.67
C GLN A 182 -5.60 15.27 -5.92
N TYR A 183 -6.41 15.78 -6.85
CA TYR A 183 -7.79 15.30 -7.05
C TYR A 183 -7.96 14.25 -8.15
N TRP A 184 -7.06 14.19 -9.15
CA TRP A 184 -7.26 13.36 -10.34
C TRP A 184 -7.51 11.88 -10.02
N LEU A 185 -6.76 11.31 -9.07
CA LEU A 185 -6.89 9.88 -8.72
C LEU A 185 -8.22 9.59 -8.04
N SER A 186 -8.68 10.48 -7.14
CA SER A 186 -9.97 10.33 -6.46
C SER A 186 -11.14 10.42 -7.44
N ILE A 187 -11.08 11.35 -8.39
CA ILE A 187 -12.10 11.48 -9.44
C ILE A 187 -12.12 10.22 -10.30
N LEU A 188 -10.95 9.76 -10.77
CA LEU A 188 -10.87 8.52 -11.58
C LEU A 188 -11.38 7.30 -10.83
N ARG A 189 -11.06 7.17 -9.53
CA ARG A 189 -11.53 6.07 -8.69
C ARG A 189 -13.04 6.09 -8.52
N LEU A 190 -13.62 7.26 -8.23
CA LEU A 190 -15.07 7.42 -8.11
C LEU A 190 -15.79 7.14 -9.44
N CYS A 191 -15.24 7.62 -10.56
CA CYS A 191 -15.74 7.30 -11.89
C CYS A 191 -15.68 5.79 -12.17
N ALA A 192 -14.57 5.13 -11.86
CA ALA A 192 -14.40 3.69 -12.06
C ALA A 192 -15.46 2.87 -11.31
N LEU A 193 -15.65 3.18 -10.03
CA LEU A 193 -16.63 2.47 -9.19
C LEU A 193 -18.06 2.70 -9.65
N THR A 194 -18.38 3.94 -10.03
CA THR A 194 -19.70 4.28 -10.55
C THR A 194 -19.98 3.54 -11.86
N LEU A 195 -19.02 3.53 -12.79
CA LEU A 195 -19.16 2.78 -14.04
C LEU A 195 -19.28 1.27 -13.82
N ILE A 196 -18.51 0.71 -12.89
CA ILE A 196 -18.60 -0.71 -12.53
C ILE A 196 -19.97 -1.01 -11.94
N ALA A 197 -20.45 -0.23 -10.97
CA ALA A 197 -21.76 -0.45 -10.34
C ALA A 197 -22.91 -0.33 -11.35
N LEU A 198 -22.91 0.72 -12.18
CA LEU A 198 -23.92 0.91 -13.24
C LEU A 198 -23.90 -0.20 -14.29
N ARG A 199 -22.71 -0.76 -14.58
CA ARG A 199 -22.59 -1.90 -15.51
C ARG A 199 -23.11 -3.19 -14.89
N ILE A 200 -22.81 -3.46 -13.61
CA ILE A 200 -23.32 -4.64 -12.89
C ILE A 200 -24.84 -4.61 -12.81
N ASP A 201 -25.44 -3.43 -12.63
CA ASP A 201 -26.89 -3.22 -12.61
C ASP A 201 -27.53 -3.22 -14.02
N GLU A 202 -26.77 -3.54 -15.07
CA GLU A 202 -27.19 -3.57 -16.48
C GLU A 202 -27.80 -2.25 -17.01
N ILE A 203 -27.60 -1.13 -16.31
CA ILE A 203 -28.09 0.19 -16.72
C ILE A 203 -27.34 0.69 -17.97
N ILE A 204 -26.06 0.33 -18.09
CA ILE A 204 -25.23 0.67 -19.23
C ILE A 204 -24.86 -0.61 -19.99
N HIS A 205 -25.09 -0.63 -21.30
CA HIS A 205 -24.83 -1.79 -22.17
C HIS A 205 -23.45 -1.78 -22.87
N CYS A 206 -22.50 -0.96 -22.43
CA CYS A 206 -21.17 -0.86 -23.04
C CYS A 206 -20.26 -2.06 -22.70
N SER A 207 -19.20 -2.28 -23.47
CA SER A 207 -18.25 -3.36 -23.18
C SER A 207 -17.49 -3.09 -21.87
N TRP A 208 -17.06 -4.16 -21.19
CA TRP A 208 -16.28 -4.02 -19.96
C TRP A 208 -14.95 -3.30 -20.16
N ALA A 209 -14.38 -3.36 -21.37
CA ALA A 209 -13.21 -2.57 -21.73
C ALA A 209 -13.45 -1.04 -21.59
N ILE A 210 -14.64 -0.55 -21.93
CA ILE A 210 -15.00 0.86 -21.78
C ILE A 210 -15.18 1.22 -20.29
N VAL A 211 -15.76 0.32 -19.51
CA VAL A 211 -15.94 0.50 -18.05
C VAL A 211 -14.60 0.68 -17.34
N PHE A 212 -13.54 0.02 -17.82
CA PHE A 212 -12.19 0.13 -17.25
C PHE A 212 -11.36 1.32 -17.79
N ILE A 213 -11.91 2.23 -18.59
CA ILE A 213 -11.21 3.45 -19.07
C ILE A 213 -10.48 4.22 -17.97
N PRO A 214 -11.08 4.46 -16.77
CA PRO A 214 -10.38 5.17 -15.71
C PRO A 214 -9.07 4.50 -15.28
N PHE A 215 -8.98 3.17 -15.31
CA PHE A 215 -7.75 2.44 -14.99
C PHE A 215 -6.68 2.61 -16.07
N TYR A 216 -7.06 2.62 -17.36
CA TYR A 216 -6.12 2.91 -18.46
C TYR A 216 -5.53 4.32 -18.36
N LEU A 217 -6.32 5.30 -17.93
CA LEU A 217 -5.86 6.68 -17.73
C LEU A 217 -4.81 6.79 -16.62
N VAL A 218 -4.90 5.96 -15.57
CA VAL A 218 -3.92 5.93 -14.48
C VAL A 218 -2.53 5.55 -15.01
N GLY A 219 -2.41 4.44 -15.73
CA GLY A 219 -1.11 4.05 -16.26
C GLY A 219 -0.62 5.01 -17.35
N LEU A 220 -1.51 5.57 -18.18
CA LEU A 220 -1.11 6.60 -19.14
C LEU A 220 -0.48 7.82 -18.45
N LYS A 221 -1.10 8.34 -17.38
CA LYS A 221 -0.60 9.47 -16.60
C LYS A 221 0.79 9.17 -16.03
N TYR A 222 0.97 8.03 -15.38
CA TYR A 222 2.27 7.66 -14.81
C TYR A 222 3.34 7.44 -15.88
N GLY A 223 2.98 6.87 -17.04
CA GLY A 223 3.89 6.73 -18.17
C GLY A 223 4.38 8.09 -18.68
N LEU A 224 3.46 9.05 -18.87
CA LEU A 224 3.78 10.41 -19.27
C LEU A 224 4.64 11.14 -18.23
N GLU A 225 4.36 10.97 -16.94
CA GLU A 225 5.15 11.57 -15.86
C GLU A 225 6.59 11.03 -15.85
N LEU A 226 6.77 9.73 -16.10
CA LEU A 226 8.08 9.10 -16.15
C LEU A 226 8.89 9.56 -17.37
N ILE A 227 8.25 9.68 -18.53
CA ILE A 227 8.82 10.26 -19.75
C ILE A 227 9.23 11.73 -19.51
N TYR A 228 8.36 12.51 -18.88
CA TYR A 228 8.66 13.91 -18.54
C TYR A 228 9.86 14.03 -17.60
N ARG A 229 9.94 13.19 -16.56
CA ARG A 229 11.09 13.13 -15.66
C ARG A 229 12.37 12.76 -16.41
N TYR A 230 12.33 11.78 -17.31
CA TYR A 230 13.48 11.40 -18.14
C TYR A 230 14.00 12.59 -18.97
N TYR A 231 13.10 13.32 -19.64
CA TYR A 231 13.46 14.52 -20.39
C TYR A 231 14.04 15.63 -19.49
N ARG A 232 13.45 15.83 -18.30
CA ARG A 232 13.92 16.83 -17.34
C ARG A 232 15.34 16.51 -16.84
N TYR A 233 15.62 15.27 -16.44
CA TYR A 233 16.97 14.85 -16.02
C TYR A 233 17.98 14.94 -17.16
N SER A 234 17.54 14.74 -18.40
CA SER A 234 18.40 14.87 -19.57
C SER A 234 18.85 16.30 -19.87
N ARG A 235 18.18 17.31 -19.32
CA ARG A 235 18.49 18.73 -19.49
C ARG A 235 19.25 19.36 -18.32
N LEU A 236 19.60 18.59 -17.28
CA LEU A 236 20.34 19.14 -16.14
C LEU A 236 21.80 19.41 -16.52
N PRO A 237 22.38 20.55 -16.07
CA PRO A 237 23.73 20.96 -16.43
C PRO A 237 24.82 20.15 -15.73
N GLN A 238 24.52 19.50 -14.61
CA GLN A 238 25.48 18.71 -13.83
C GLN A 238 25.51 17.25 -14.33
N PRO A 239 26.63 16.77 -14.90
CA PRO A 239 26.68 15.48 -15.59
C PRO A 239 26.54 14.29 -14.63
N GLU A 240 27.07 14.37 -13.41
CA GLU A 240 27.02 13.27 -12.42
C GLU A 240 25.58 12.99 -11.94
N ILE A 241 24.87 14.04 -11.52
CA ILE A 241 23.47 13.95 -11.08
C ILE A 241 22.56 13.55 -12.25
N ALA A 242 22.84 14.07 -13.45
CA ALA A 242 22.10 13.69 -14.65
C ALA A 242 22.29 12.20 -14.97
N HIS A 243 23.50 11.65 -14.81
CA HIS A 243 23.76 10.24 -15.06
C HIS A 243 23.05 9.33 -14.05
N GLN A 244 23.17 9.63 -12.74
CA GLN A 244 22.47 8.87 -11.70
C GLN A 244 20.94 8.93 -11.90
N GLY A 245 20.39 10.13 -12.13
CA GLY A 245 18.95 10.31 -12.37
C GLY A 245 18.47 9.56 -13.62
N LYS A 246 19.25 9.55 -14.70
CA LYS A 246 18.92 8.77 -15.91
C LYS A 246 18.88 7.27 -15.63
N ILE A 247 19.86 6.73 -14.91
CA ILE A 247 19.89 5.29 -14.55
C ILE A 247 18.65 4.94 -13.71
N THR A 248 18.35 5.75 -12.69
CA THR A 248 17.18 5.51 -11.84
C THR A 248 15.87 5.56 -12.62
N VAL A 249 15.70 6.55 -13.52
CA VAL A 249 14.49 6.66 -14.35
C VAL A 249 14.42 5.52 -15.38
N MET A 250 15.54 5.10 -15.98
CA MET A 250 15.58 3.94 -16.89
C MET A 250 15.16 2.65 -16.18
N PHE A 251 15.69 2.39 -14.99
CA PHE A 251 15.27 1.25 -14.17
C PHE A 251 13.79 1.34 -13.82
N GLY A 252 13.33 2.54 -13.41
CA GLY A 252 11.91 2.81 -13.15
C GLY A 252 11.02 2.57 -14.37
N MET A 253 11.47 2.92 -15.59
CA MET A 253 10.75 2.67 -16.84
C MET A 253 10.63 1.18 -17.14
N ILE A 254 11.71 0.41 -16.97
CA ILE A 254 11.69 -1.04 -17.18
C ILE A 254 10.70 -1.68 -16.21
N LEU A 255 10.80 -1.36 -14.91
CA LEU A 255 9.89 -1.88 -13.89
C LEU A 255 8.43 -1.48 -14.17
N PHE A 256 8.20 -0.22 -14.54
CA PHE A 256 6.88 0.30 -14.88
C PHE A 256 6.26 -0.44 -16.08
N VAL A 257 7.04 -0.71 -17.12
CA VAL A 257 6.58 -1.46 -18.30
C VAL A 257 6.19 -2.89 -17.91
N ILE A 258 7.02 -3.58 -17.13
CA ILE A 258 6.72 -4.95 -16.65
C ILE A 258 5.41 -4.95 -15.84
N ILE A 259 5.28 -4.05 -14.88
CA ILE A 259 4.07 -3.94 -14.04
C ILE A 259 2.85 -3.58 -14.89
N CYS A 260 2.97 -2.62 -15.81
CA CYS A 260 1.86 -2.22 -16.69
C CYS A 260 1.40 -3.35 -17.59
N VAL A 261 2.33 -4.11 -18.18
CA VAL A 261 1.97 -5.27 -19.00
C VAL A 261 1.19 -6.29 -18.18
N LEU A 262 1.63 -6.60 -16.96
CA LEU A 262 0.94 -7.55 -16.08
C LEU A 262 -0.44 -7.04 -15.64
N VAL A 263 -0.54 -5.77 -15.21
CA VAL A 263 -1.80 -5.17 -14.76
C VAL A 263 -2.79 -5.01 -15.92
N TYR A 264 -2.35 -4.57 -17.09
CA TYR A 264 -3.24 -4.44 -18.25
C TYR A 264 -3.62 -5.77 -18.86
N ALA A 265 -2.75 -6.78 -18.80
CA ALA A 265 -3.13 -8.16 -19.13
C ALA A 265 -4.24 -8.65 -18.18
N LEU A 266 -4.10 -8.43 -16.87
CA LEU A 266 -5.14 -8.76 -15.89
C LEU A 266 -6.46 -8.05 -16.21
N VAL A 267 -6.45 -6.72 -16.35
CA VAL A 267 -7.67 -5.93 -16.62
C VAL A 267 -8.31 -6.36 -17.95
N GLY A 268 -7.51 -6.60 -18.99
CA GLY A 268 -8.01 -7.06 -20.30
C GLY A 268 -8.61 -8.47 -20.25
N LEU A 269 -8.00 -9.40 -19.52
CA LEU A 269 -8.52 -10.75 -19.32
C LEU A 269 -9.81 -10.74 -18.47
N VAL A 270 -9.86 -9.93 -17.41
CA VAL A 270 -11.07 -9.73 -16.59
C VAL A 270 -12.18 -9.15 -17.46
N ALA A 271 -11.91 -8.09 -18.24
CA ALA A 271 -12.90 -7.48 -19.12
C ALA A 271 -13.46 -8.49 -20.12
N ARG A 272 -12.61 -9.26 -20.80
CA ARG A 272 -13.05 -10.30 -21.74
C ARG A 272 -13.88 -11.39 -21.06
N ARG A 273 -13.48 -11.80 -19.86
CA ARG A 273 -14.25 -12.80 -19.12
C ARG A 273 -15.63 -12.27 -18.72
N LEU A 274 -15.71 -11.03 -18.28
CA LEU A 274 -16.96 -10.37 -17.91
C LEU A 274 -17.86 -10.06 -19.12
N ASP A 275 -17.30 -9.86 -20.32
CA ASP A 275 -18.05 -9.74 -21.58
C ASP A 275 -18.66 -11.08 -22.05
N GLY A 276 -18.47 -12.18 -21.31
CA GLY A 276 -19.09 -13.48 -21.60
C GLY A 276 -18.26 -14.42 -22.48
N TYR A 277 -16.98 -14.13 -22.73
CA TYR A 277 -16.10 -15.04 -23.46
C TYR A 277 -15.72 -16.25 -22.60
N VAL A 278 -16.53 -17.32 -22.69
CA VAL A 278 -16.47 -18.52 -21.84
C VAL A 278 -15.14 -19.29 -21.93
N PHE A 279 -14.41 -19.17 -23.05
CA PHE A 279 -13.16 -19.93 -23.28
C PHE A 279 -12.02 -19.58 -22.33
N VAL A 280 -12.05 -18.41 -21.68
CA VAL A 280 -11.01 -18.01 -20.73
C VAL A 280 -11.37 -18.49 -19.33
N ARG A 281 -10.68 -19.51 -18.79
CA ARG A 281 -10.86 -19.95 -17.38
C ARG A 281 -10.38 -18.87 -16.42
N MET A 282 -11.00 -18.75 -15.24
CA MET A 282 -10.59 -17.73 -14.26
C MET A 282 -9.16 -17.93 -13.78
N SER A 283 -8.67 -19.17 -13.73
CA SER A 283 -7.26 -19.46 -13.42
C SER A 283 -6.29 -18.68 -14.31
N HIS A 284 -6.56 -18.53 -15.61
CA HIS A 284 -5.71 -17.78 -16.55
C HIS A 284 -5.81 -16.27 -16.33
N VAL A 285 -6.99 -15.78 -15.95
CA VAL A 285 -7.23 -14.36 -15.67
C VAL A 285 -6.31 -13.87 -14.54
N PHE A 286 -6.12 -14.70 -13.50
CA PHE A 286 -5.32 -14.35 -12.33
C PHE A 286 -3.82 -14.68 -12.44
N VAL A 287 -3.35 -15.26 -13.55
CA VAL A 287 -1.91 -15.56 -13.77
C VAL A 287 -1.00 -14.34 -13.53
N PRO A 288 -1.31 -13.13 -14.03
CA PRO A 288 -0.46 -11.97 -13.77
C PRO A 288 -0.35 -11.64 -12.28
N LEU A 289 -1.42 -11.81 -11.50
CA LEU A 289 -1.39 -11.62 -10.05
C LEU A 289 -0.53 -12.67 -9.37
N PHE A 290 -0.67 -13.95 -9.75
CA PHE A 290 0.16 -15.01 -9.19
C PHE A 290 1.64 -14.77 -9.45
N ILE A 291 2.03 -14.29 -10.63
CA ILE A 291 3.42 -13.92 -10.94
C ILE A 291 3.92 -12.81 -9.99
N ILE A 292 3.13 -11.75 -9.82
CA ILE A 292 3.50 -10.62 -8.94
C ILE A 292 3.64 -11.09 -7.49
N PHE A 293 2.64 -11.80 -6.96
CA PHE A 293 2.68 -12.24 -5.56
C PHE A 293 3.74 -13.31 -5.31
N SER A 294 4.02 -14.19 -6.27
CA SER A 294 5.10 -15.18 -6.15
C SER A 294 6.47 -14.50 -6.10
N PHE A 295 6.67 -13.47 -6.93
CA PHE A 295 7.89 -12.66 -6.89
C PHE A 295 8.02 -11.92 -5.56
N LEU A 296 6.95 -11.26 -5.10
CA LEU A 296 6.95 -10.55 -3.82
C LEU A 296 7.23 -11.50 -2.64
N LEU A 297 6.61 -12.68 -2.63
CA LEU A 297 6.83 -13.71 -1.62
C LEU A 297 8.27 -14.26 -1.66
N CYS A 298 8.84 -14.46 -2.84
CA CYS A 298 10.24 -14.85 -3.00
C CYS A 298 11.20 -13.77 -2.47
N CYS A 299 10.92 -12.50 -2.81
CA CYS A 299 11.73 -11.38 -2.33
C CYS A 299 11.64 -11.21 -0.82
N SER A 300 10.44 -11.23 -0.23
CA SER A 300 10.26 -11.04 1.22
C SER A 300 10.67 -12.27 2.03
N GLY A 301 10.50 -13.47 1.51
CA GLY A 301 10.77 -14.73 2.22
C GLY A 301 12.21 -15.23 2.11
N CYS A 302 12.85 -15.04 0.95
CA CYS A 302 14.16 -15.65 0.66
C CYS A 302 15.24 -14.59 0.40
N CYS A 303 15.05 -13.71 -0.58
CA CYS A 303 16.15 -12.86 -1.07
C CYS A 303 16.56 -11.79 -0.05
N LEU A 304 15.60 -11.08 0.54
CA LEU A 304 15.87 -9.97 1.45
C LEU A 304 16.46 -10.45 2.79
N PRO A 305 15.92 -11.51 3.43
CA PRO A 305 16.55 -12.10 4.62
C PRO A 305 17.97 -12.65 4.35
N CYS A 306 18.21 -13.31 3.21
CA CYS A 306 19.54 -13.79 2.85
C CYS A 306 20.52 -12.64 2.61
N LEU A 307 20.08 -11.56 1.96
CA LEU A 307 20.89 -10.37 1.73
C LEU A 307 21.23 -9.69 3.06
N LEU A 308 20.27 -9.58 3.99
CA LEU A 308 20.50 -9.03 5.33
C LEU A 308 21.54 -9.85 6.10
N LYS A 309 21.47 -11.19 6.05
CA LYS A 309 22.48 -12.06 6.69
C LYS A 309 23.85 -11.96 6.04
N ALA A 310 23.91 -11.91 4.71
CA ALA A 310 25.16 -11.81 3.96
C ALA A 310 25.88 -10.48 4.25
N SER A 311 25.15 -9.38 4.46
CA SER A 311 25.75 -8.09 4.80
C SER A 311 26.38 -8.01 6.19
N VAL A 312 26.04 -8.93 7.11
CA VAL A 312 26.59 -8.95 8.49
C VAL A 312 27.89 -9.77 8.57
N MET A 313 28.12 -10.68 7.63
CA MET A 313 29.27 -11.59 7.68
C MET A 313 30.67 -11.00 7.39
N PRO A 314 30.86 -9.96 6.54
CA PRO A 314 32.21 -9.51 6.17
C PRO A 314 32.99 -8.81 7.29
N ASP A 315 32.33 -8.32 8.35
CA ASP A 315 33.00 -7.64 9.47
C ASP A 315 33.62 -8.62 10.51
N LEU A 316 33.32 -9.92 10.43
CA LEU A 316 33.87 -10.92 11.35
C LEU A 316 35.21 -11.49 10.88
N GLU A 317 35.47 -11.53 9.56
CA GLU A 317 36.71 -12.10 9.02
C GLU A 317 37.92 -11.14 9.10
N GLU A 318 37.71 -9.83 9.33
CA GLU A 318 38.83 -8.89 9.55
C GLU A 318 39.30 -8.79 11.02
N VAL A 319 38.60 -9.41 11.97
CA VAL A 319 38.95 -9.32 13.42
C VAL A 319 39.87 -10.44 13.90
N ASP A 320 39.98 -11.55 13.16
CA ASP A 320 40.86 -12.68 13.50
C ASP A 320 42.36 -12.44 13.17
N GLY A 321 42.73 -11.23 12.73
CA GLY A 321 44.12 -10.86 12.44
C GLY A 321 44.93 -10.33 13.63
N ASP A 322 44.31 -9.74 14.66
CA ASP A 322 45.07 -9.02 15.72
C ASP A 322 44.40 -8.95 17.12
N GLN A 323 43.25 -9.60 17.35
CA GLN A 323 42.73 -9.71 18.71
C GLN A 323 43.46 -10.79 19.49
N VAL A 324 44.62 -10.41 20.04
CA VAL A 324 45.27 -11.08 21.16
C VAL A 324 44.21 -11.26 22.26
N ILE A 325 43.71 -12.48 22.41
CA ILE A 325 42.90 -12.92 23.53
C ILE A 325 43.72 -12.64 24.79
N ILE A 326 43.44 -11.52 25.45
CA ILE A 326 44.00 -11.20 26.76
C ILE A 326 43.35 -12.18 27.72
N ASP A 327 44.11 -13.22 28.07
CA ASP A 327 43.75 -14.22 29.06
C ASP A 327 43.34 -13.53 30.37
N SER A 328 42.08 -13.75 30.78
CA SER A 328 41.49 -13.16 31.99
C SER A 328 42.21 -13.62 33.27
N ASN A 329 43.05 -14.66 33.19
CA ASN A 329 43.85 -15.14 34.31
C ASN A 329 45.10 -14.32 34.62
N ARG A 330 45.48 -13.31 33.82
CA ARG A 330 46.72 -12.55 34.07
C ARG A 330 46.58 -11.37 35.04
N ARG A 331 45.47 -11.26 35.78
CA ARG A 331 45.19 -10.09 36.64
C ARG A 331 44.98 -10.39 38.11
N ILE A 332 45.67 -11.37 38.71
CA ILE A 332 45.80 -11.47 40.18
C ILE A 332 47.17 -12.05 40.54
N THR A 333 48.17 -11.20 40.79
CA THR A 333 49.14 -11.28 41.90
C THR A 333 50.21 -10.20 41.72
N ALA A 334 50.06 -9.10 42.45
CA ALA A 334 51.17 -8.27 42.88
C ALA A 334 50.93 -7.94 44.35
N SER A 335 51.64 -8.64 45.23
CA SER A 335 51.88 -8.32 46.63
C SER A 335 53.34 -8.58 46.91
#